data_AF-A0A8X6ILY5-F1
#
_entry.id   AF-A0A8X6ILY5-F1
#
_cell.length_a   1.000
_cell.length_b   1.000
_cell.length_c   1.000
_cell.angle_alpha   90.00
_cell.angle_beta   90.00
_cell.angle_gamma   90.00
#
_symmetry.space_group_name_H-M   'P 1'
#
loop_
_entity.id
_entity.type
_entity.pdbx_description
1 polymer ?
#
loop_
_entity_poly.entity_id
_entity_poly.type
_entity_poly.pdbx_seq_one_letter_code
_entity_poly.pdbx_strand_id
1 'polypeptide(L)'
;MKEGAFELRCWASNDSKEDQDKQMVLGLSWDVISDELSCKLPSNIDCTQGKPVTKRVLLSVINSVYDPIGFTAPALLLPKLLMQEAWRGKIGWDEVLPVELEHKYRLWERTMHFMSKCAISRRLFAENYDDFTVHIFTDASAYAYAACAFLRCEFKGQVTVKLMAAKARLAPMKKSTIPRLELLGATLGARLAETVDSILRTTSKTYFCYRKILRMTAYVLRFCNNIKRNSPKLVNSLSCEEIQKAEETLIKIMQSEWPSEIREKYKDTIQFTRKRAS
;
A
#
# COMPACT_ATOMS: atom_id res chain seq x y z
N MET A 1 7.84 -42.12 13.25
CA MET A 1 7.71 -41.02 12.26
C MET A 1 6.26 -40.73 11.83
N LYS A 2 5.42 -41.73 11.50
CA LYS A 2 3.94 -41.55 11.47
C LYS A 2 3.34 -41.17 12.83
N GLU A 3 4.02 -41.52 13.93
CA GLU A 3 3.65 -41.13 15.29
C GLU A 3 3.83 -39.64 15.62
N GLY A 4 4.57 -38.88 14.80
CA GLY A 4 4.83 -37.46 15.07
C GLY A 4 3.84 -36.48 14.42
N ALA A 5 2.84 -36.96 13.67
CA ALA A 5 1.89 -36.14 12.92
C ALA A 5 2.52 -35.06 12.01
N PHE A 6 3.78 -35.23 11.60
CA PHE A 6 4.41 -34.35 10.63
C PHE A 6 3.91 -34.70 9.22
N GLU A 7 3.01 -33.87 8.67
CA GLU A 7 2.74 -33.86 7.23
C GLU A 7 3.97 -33.33 6.50
N LEU A 8 4.79 -34.25 6.00
CA LEU A 8 5.84 -33.91 5.04
C LEU A 8 5.16 -33.38 3.77
N ARG A 9 5.38 -32.10 3.45
CA ARG A 9 5.15 -31.61 2.08
C ARG A 9 6.10 -32.41 1.18
N CYS A 10 5.55 -33.11 0.20
CA CYS A 10 6.34 -33.86 -0.77
C CYS A 10 7.46 -32.96 -1.29
N TRP A 11 8.69 -33.47 -1.25
CA TRP A 11 9.74 -32.93 -2.08
C TRP A 11 9.24 -33.02 -3.52
N ALA A 12 9.38 -31.95 -4.30
CA ALA A 12 9.08 -31.99 -5.72
C ALA A 12 9.96 -33.09 -6.34
N SER A 13 9.37 -34.25 -6.60
CA SER A 13 10.02 -35.38 -7.25
C SER A 13 9.96 -35.15 -8.76
N ASN A 14 10.98 -35.62 -9.48
CA ASN A 14 11.00 -35.62 -10.94
C ASN A 14 9.97 -36.60 -11.56
N ASP A 15 9.21 -37.34 -10.75
CA ASP A 15 8.42 -38.49 -11.22
C ASP A 15 6.99 -38.19 -11.72
N SER A 16 6.47 -36.97 -11.61
CA SER A 16 5.14 -36.63 -12.15
C SER A 16 5.08 -35.23 -12.77
N LYS A 17 4.57 -35.14 -14.00
CA LYS A 17 4.57 -33.89 -14.81
C LYS A 17 3.60 -32.82 -14.29
N GLU A 18 2.50 -33.18 -13.65
CA GLU A 18 1.46 -32.23 -13.23
C GLU A 18 1.82 -31.44 -11.95
N ASP A 19 2.70 -31.98 -11.10
CA ASP A 19 3.16 -31.34 -9.84
C ASP A 19 4.47 -30.55 -9.99
N GLN A 20 5.08 -30.51 -11.18
CA GLN A 20 6.33 -29.76 -11.43
C GLN A 20 6.09 -28.27 -11.71
N ASP A 21 4.97 -27.95 -12.35
CA ASP A 21 4.70 -26.61 -12.87
C ASP A 21 4.33 -25.60 -11.77
N LYS A 22 3.84 -26.09 -10.62
CA LYS A 22 3.50 -25.26 -9.46
C LYS A 22 4.20 -25.72 -8.20
N GLN A 23 5.06 -24.86 -7.67
CA GLN A 23 5.83 -25.10 -6.45
C GLN A 23 5.39 -24.16 -5.33
N MET A 24 5.81 -24.47 -4.10
CA MET A 24 5.58 -23.62 -2.93
C MET A 24 6.84 -22.90 -2.51
N VAL A 25 6.78 -21.57 -2.43
CA VAL A 25 7.91 -20.74 -1.98
C VAL A 25 7.44 -19.79 -0.89
N LEU A 26 7.99 -19.94 0.31
CA LEU A 26 7.69 -19.09 1.47
C LEU A 26 6.19 -18.95 1.79
N GLY A 27 5.36 -19.94 1.44
CA GLY A 27 3.91 -19.91 1.67
C GLY A 27 3.07 -19.36 0.49
N LEU A 28 3.71 -18.92 -0.59
CA LEU A 28 3.08 -18.54 -1.86
C LEU A 28 3.15 -19.71 -2.86
N SER A 29 2.21 -19.72 -3.81
CA SER A 29 2.27 -20.60 -4.98
C SER A 29 3.14 -19.95 -6.05
N TRP A 30 4.11 -20.68 -6.57
CA TRP A 30 5.00 -20.26 -7.64
C TRP A 30 4.73 -21.11 -8.88
N ASP A 31 4.34 -20.46 -9.96
CA ASP A 31 4.24 -21.08 -11.27
C ASP A 31 5.62 -20.99 -11.97
N VAL A 32 6.25 -22.15 -12.16
CA VAL A 32 7.64 -22.24 -12.63
C VAL A 32 7.76 -21.91 -14.11
N ILE A 33 6.71 -22.17 -14.89
CA ILE A 33 6.69 -21.92 -16.34
C ILE A 33 6.58 -20.41 -16.61
N SER A 34 5.62 -19.74 -15.97
CA SER A 34 5.38 -18.31 -16.14
C SER A 34 6.28 -17.41 -15.26
N ASP A 35 6.94 -18.00 -14.26
CA ASP A 35 7.74 -17.31 -13.24
C ASP A 35 6.93 -16.29 -12.40
N GLU A 36 5.72 -16.67 -12.02
CA GLU A 36 4.79 -15.82 -11.26
C GLU A 36 4.46 -16.38 -9.87
N LEU A 37 4.30 -15.48 -8.91
CA LEU A 37 3.84 -15.78 -7.56
C LEU A 37 2.37 -15.43 -7.39
N SER A 38 1.61 -16.30 -6.74
CA SER A 38 0.21 -16.09 -6.38
C SER A 38 -0.09 -16.57 -4.96
N CYS A 39 -1.13 -15.99 -4.35
CA CYS A 39 -1.59 -16.45 -3.03
C CYS A 39 -2.46 -17.69 -3.18
N LYS A 40 -2.37 -18.60 -2.20
CA LYS A 40 -3.36 -19.68 -2.09
C LYS A 40 -4.72 -19.11 -1.73
N LEU A 41 -5.74 -19.61 -2.40
CA LEU A 41 -7.11 -19.38 -1.97
C LEU A 41 -7.31 -20.06 -0.61
N PRO A 42 -8.04 -19.43 0.32
CA PRO A 42 -8.47 -20.06 1.55
C PRO A 42 -9.27 -21.33 1.27
N SER A 43 -8.76 -22.50 1.66
CA SER A 43 -9.47 -23.78 1.59
C SER A 43 -10.76 -23.79 2.41
N ASN A 44 -10.89 -22.85 3.35
CA ASN A 44 -12.01 -22.77 4.28
C ASN A 44 -13.23 -22.03 3.69
N ILE A 45 -13.11 -21.41 2.51
CA ILE A 45 -14.22 -20.67 1.87
C ILE A 45 -15.37 -21.61 1.51
N ASP A 46 -15.08 -22.80 0.96
CA ASP A 46 -16.14 -23.75 0.64
C ASP A 46 -16.80 -24.30 1.91
N CYS A 47 -16.07 -24.31 3.03
CA CYS A 47 -16.59 -24.76 4.32
C CYS A 47 -17.61 -23.81 4.95
N THR A 48 -17.72 -22.56 4.47
CA THR A 48 -18.67 -21.55 4.99
C THR A 48 -20.01 -21.55 4.22
N GLN A 49 -20.09 -22.19 3.04
CA GLN A 49 -21.29 -22.13 2.21
C GLN A 49 -22.49 -22.71 2.96
N GLY A 50 -23.53 -21.90 3.13
CA GLY A 50 -24.75 -22.28 3.85
C GLY A 50 -24.62 -22.40 5.38
N LYS A 51 -23.47 -22.06 5.98
CA LYS A 51 -23.27 -22.10 7.45
C LYS A 51 -23.22 -20.71 8.05
N PRO A 52 -23.76 -20.49 9.28
CA PRO A 52 -23.67 -19.19 9.94
C PRO A 52 -22.23 -18.69 10.03
N VAL A 53 -21.99 -17.43 9.67
CA VAL A 53 -20.66 -16.82 9.76
C VAL A 53 -20.50 -16.16 11.12
N THR A 54 -19.46 -16.55 11.86
CA THR A 54 -19.09 -15.91 13.13
C THR A 54 -17.89 -15.00 12.95
N LYS A 55 -17.62 -14.14 13.93
CA LYS A 55 -16.40 -13.32 13.96
C LYS A 55 -15.13 -14.19 13.89
N ARG A 56 -15.13 -15.37 14.52
CA ARG A 56 -14.01 -16.33 14.45
C ARG A 56 -13.77 -16.83 13.03
N VAL A 57 -14.83 -17.21 12.31
CA VAL A 57 -14.74 -17.66 10.92
C VAL A 57 -14.19 -16.55 10.04
N LEU A 58 -14.71 -15.32 10.17
CA LEU A 58 -14.23 -14.17 9.43
C LEU A 58 -12.73 -13.91 9.65
N LEU A 59 -12.24 -13.98 10.90
CA LEU A 59 -10.81 -13.81 11.21
C LEU A 59 -9.96 -14.91 10.58
N SER A 60 -10.42 -16.16 10.67
CA SER A 60 -9.73 -17.32 10.11
C SER A 60 -9.55 -17.17 8.61
N VAL A 61 -10.61 -16.76 7.89
CA VAL A 61 -10.54 -16.54 6.43
C VAL A 61 -9.57 -15.39 6.10
N ILE A 62 -9.63 -14.25 6.80
CA ILE A 62 -8.70 -13.13 6.56
C ILE A 62 -7.24 -13.56 6.74
N ASN A 63 -6.94 -14.31 7.80
CA ASN A 63 -5.57 -14.71 8.14
C ASN A 63 -5.07 -15.92 7.34
N SER A 64 -5.96 -16.67 6.69
CA SER A 64 -5.58 -17.77 5.80
C SER A 64 -4.93 -17.29 4.50
N VAL A 65 -5.17 -16.04 4.08
CA VAL A 65 -4.47 -15.43 2.96
C VAL A 65 -3.13 -14.90 3.42
N TYR A 66 -2.09 -15.69 3.18
CA TYR A 66 -0.72 -15.28 3.43
C TYR A 66 -0.17 -14.45 2.27
N ASP A 67 0.05 -13.17 2.52
CA ASP A 67 0.56 -12.21 1.53
C ASP A 67 1.64 -11.30 2.14
N PRO A 68 2.92 -11.67 2.03
CA PRO A 68 4.03 -10.89 2.59
C PRO A 68 4.32 -9.62 1.77
N ILE A 69 3.93 -9.60 0.49
CA ILE A 69 4.22 -8.51 -0.45
C ILE A 69 3.09 -7.47 -0.44
N GLY A 70 1.86 -7.89 -0.13
CA GLY A 70 0.67 -7.04 0.02
C GLY A 70 -0.12 -6.83 -1.27
N PHE A 71 0.10 -7.61 -2.33
CA PHE A 71 -0.60 -7.46 -3.60
C PHE A 71 -2.09 -7.86 -3.55
N THR A 72 -2.49 -8.66 -2.56
CA THR A 72 -3.90 -9.02 -2.27
C THR A 72 -4.59 -8.03 -1.32
N ALA A 73 -3.88 -6.99 -0.84
CA ALA A 73 -4.44 -6.02 0.10
C ALA A 73 -5.77 -5.38 -0.36
N PRO A 74 -5.99 -5.04 -1.65
CA PRO A 74 -7.28 -4.54 -2.11
C PRO A 74 -8.43 -5.55 -1.91
N ALA A 75 -8.19 -6.82 -2.26
CA ALA A 75 -9.18 -7.88 -2.10
C ALA A 75 -9.51 -8.16 -0.63
N LEU A 76 -8.52 -8.02 0.27
CA LEU A 76 -8.71 -8.22 1.71
C LEU A 76 -9.22 -6.99 2.46
N LEU A 77 -9.45 -5.85 1.81
CA LEU A 77 -9.88 -4.63 2.49
C LEU A 77 -11.28 -4.79 3.11
N LEU A 78 -12.24 -5.28 2.32
CA LEU A 78 -13.62 -5.45 2.75
C LEU A 78 -13.78 -6.39 3.96
N PRO A 79 -13.24 -7.63 3.98
CA PRO A 79 -13.40 -8.50 5.15
C PRO A 79 -12.68 -7.92 6.39
N LYS A 80 -11.56 -7.21 6.22
CA LYS A 80 -10.90 -6.48 7.31
C LYS A 80 -11.79 -5.36 7.87
N LEU A 81 -12.53 -4.65 7.02
CA LEU A 81 -13.52 -3.65 7.45
C LEU A 81 -14.69 -4.30 8.21
N LEU A 82 -15.22 -5.42 7.70
CA LEU A 82 -16.29 -6.18 8.38
C LEU A 82 -15.83 -6.67 9.75
N MET A 83 -14.58 -7.12 9.86
CA MET A 83 -13.98 -7.49 11.14
C MET A 83 -13.96 -6.29 12.09
N GLN A 84 -13.50 -5.12 11.63
CA GLN A 84 -13.49 -3.89 12.44
C GLN A 84 -14.91 -3.46 12.87
N GLU A 85 -15.91 -3.64 12.01
CA GLU A 85 -17.31 -3.34 12.31
C GLU A 85 -17.88 -4.31 13.36
N ALA A 86 -17.57 -5.61 13.25
CA ALA A 86 -17.94 -6.61 14.25
C ALA A 86 -17.33 -6.33 15.63
N TRP A 87 -16.08 -5.87 15.68
CA TRP A 87 -15.45 -5.37 16.92
C TRP A 87 -16.17 -4.17 17.51
N ARG A 88 -16.58 -3.22 16.66
CA ARG A 88 -17.34 -2.03 17.09
C ARG A 88 -18.70 -2.42 17.67
N GLY A 89 -19.37 -3.40 17.06
CA GLY A 89 -20.64 -3.95 17.52
C GLY A 89 -20.52 -4.81 18.78
N LYS A 90 -19.32 -5.05 19.32
CA LYS A 90 -19.05 -5.91 20.48
C LYS A 90 -19.58 -7.34 20.32
N ILE A 91 -19.67 -7.83 19.08
CA ILE A 91 -20.13 -9.19 18.77
C ILE A 91 -19.17 -10.21 19.39
N GLY A 92 -19.70 -11.29 19.97
CA GLY A 92 -18.94 -12.42 20.48
C GLY A 92 -18.06 -13.11 19.43
N TRP A 93 -17.16 -13.99 19.85
CA TRP A 93 -16.31 -14.73 18.92
C TRP A 93 -17.08 -15.77 18.11
N ASP A 94 -17.96 -16.49 18.79
CA ASP A 94 -18.77 -17.60 18.27
C ASP A 94 -20.24 -17.21 18.06
N GLU A 95 -20.55 -15.93 18.28
CA GLU A 95 -21.83 -15.34 17.93
C GLU A 95 -21.93 -15.12 16.41
N VAL A 96 -23.11 -15.39 15.86
CA VAL A 96 -23.41 -15.21 14.44
C VAL A 96 -23.39 -13.72 14.10
N LEU A 97 -22.80 -13.37 12.95
CA LEU A 97 -22.80 -12.00 12.47
C LEU A 97 -24.24 -11.51 12.19
N PRO A 98 -24.56 -10.24 12.49
CA PRO A 98 -25.78 -9.61 12.04
C PRO A 98 -25.97 -9.78 10.53
N VAL A 99 -27.23 -9.93 10.11
CA VAL A 99 -27.63 -10.21 8.72
C VAL A 99 -26.95 -9.27 7.72
N GLU A 100 -26.82 -7.98 8.06
CA GLU A 100 -26.15 -6.99 7.20
C GLU A 100 -24.65 -7.28 6.98
N LEU A 101 -23.93 -7.67 8.04
CA LEU A 101 -22.50 -7.97 7.96
C LEU A 101 -22.27 -9.31 7.26
N GLU A 102 -23.11 -10.31 7.56
CA GLU A 102 -23.05 -11.58 6.85
C GLU A 102 -23.32 -11.38 5.36
N HIS A 103 -24.34 -10.61 4.98
CA HIS A 103 -24.64 -10.34 3.58
C HIS A 103 -23.44 -9.73 2.83
N LYS A 104 -22.79 -8.70 3.40
CA LYS A 104 -21.58 -8.09 2.82
C LYS A 104 -20.43 -9.10 2.70
N TYR A 105 -20.25 -9.95 3.71
CA TYR A 105 -19.25 -11.01 3.69
C TYR A 105 -19.54 -12.01 2.56
N ARG A 106 -20.78 -12.45 2.37
CA ARG A 106 -21.15 -13.39 1.29
C ARG A 106 -20.94 -12.80 -0.09
N LEU A 107 -21.22 -11.51 -0.27
CA LEU A 107 -20.94 -10.83 -1.53
C LEU A 107 -19.43 -10.81 -1.83
N TRP A 108 -18.61 -10.50 -0.83
CA TRP A 108 -17.17 -10.56 -0.94
C TRP A 108 -16.66 -11.98 -1.23
N GLU A 109 -17.16 -12.98 -0.51
CA GLU A 109 -16.78 -14.39 -0.64
C GLU A 109 -16.97 -14.89 -2.07
N ARG A 110 -18.05 -14.49 -2.74
CA ARG A 110 -18.28 -14.80 -4.16
C ARG A 110 -17.20 -14.25 -5.09
N THR A 111 -16.50 -13.18 -4.71
CA THR A 111 -15.42 -12.60 -5.51
C THR A 111 -14.05 -13.26 -5.28
N MET A 112 -13.92 -14.10 -4.24
CA MET A 112 -12.62 -14.66 -3.84
C MET A 112 -11.97 -15.52 -4.91
N HIS A 113 -12.75 -16.20 -5.75
CA HIS A 113 -12.21 -16.98 -6.86
C HIS A 113 -11.42 -16.12 -7.87
N PHE A 114 -11.64 -14.80 -7.95
CA PHE A 114 -10.81 -13.92 -8.79
C PHE A 114 -9.40 -13.72 -8.24
N MET A 115 -9.18 -13.95 -6.93
CA MET A 115 -7.86 -13.82 -6.32
C MET A 115 -6.87 -14.87 -6.87
N SER A 116 -7.34 -16.03 -7.35
CA SER A 116 -6.46 -16.99 -8.02
C SER A 116 -5.89 -16.48 -9.34
N LYS A 117 -6.50 -15.44 -9.93
CA LYS A 117 -6.01 -14.75 -11.12
C LYS A 117 -5.03 -13.63 -10.80
N CYS A 118 -4.86 -13.29 -9.52
CA CYS A 118 -3.89 -12.29 -9.09
C CYS A 118 -2.52 -12.96 -8.94
N ALA A 119 -1.66 -12.73 -9.94
CA ALA A 119 -0.28 -13.16 -9.93
C ALA A 119 0.65 -11.96 -10.10
N ILE A 120 1.86 -12.07 -9.56
CA ILE A 120 2.93 -11.08 -9.71
C ILE A 120 4.18 -11.78 -10.23
N SER A 121 4.88 -11.15 -11.16
CA SER A 121 6.16 -11.68 -11.65
C SER A 121 7.16 -11.77 -10.48
N ARG A 122 7.73 -12.96 -10.27
CA ARG A 122 8.75 -13.20 -9.22
C ARG A 122 10.02 -12.41 -9.52
N ARG A 123 10.40 -12.38 -10.79
CA ARG A 123 11.59 -11.67 -11.28
C ARG A 123 11.29 -10.18 -11.47
N LEU A 124 11.83 -9.36 -10.57
CA LEU A 124 11.71 -7.90 -10.68
C LEU A 124 12.50 -7.34 -11.86
N PHE A 125 13.78 -7.68 -11.96
CA PHE A 125 14.68 -7.20 -13.01
C PHE A 125 14.83 -8.23 -14.14
N ALA A 126 14.49 -7.89 -15.37
CA ALA A 126 15.06 -8.52 -16.58
C ALA A 126 16.58 -8.24 -16.75
N GLU A 127 17.18 -8.80 -17.79
CA GLU A 127 18.62 -8.68 -18.09
C GLU A 127 18.98 -7.29 -18.63
N ASN A 128 20.10 -6.73 -18.17
CA ASN A 128 20.73 -5.51 -18.66
C ASN A 128 19.87 -4.24 -18.54
N TYR A 129 19.72 -3.70 -17.33
CA TYR A 129 19.19 -2.33 -17.16
C TYR A 129 20.29 -1.37 -16.73
N ASP A 130 20.42 -0.29 -17.50
CA ASP A 130 21.30 0.83 -17.17
C ASP A 130 20.61 1.87 -16.26
N ASP A 131 19.26 1.94 -16.24
CA ASP A 131 18.49 2.87 -15.40
C ASP A 131 17.16 2.28 -14.92
N PHE A 132 16.87 2.43 -13.63
CA PHE A 132 15.59 2.08 -13.03
C PHE A 132 15.19 3.10 -11.97
N THR A 133 13.88 3.22 -11.75
CA THR A 133 13.31 4.18 -10.81
C THR A 133 12.25 3.50 -9.95
N VAL A 134 12.18 3.89 -8.69
CA VAL A 134 11.17 3.39 -7.75
C VAL A 134 10.10 4.46 -7.59
N HIS A 135 8.84 4.09 -7.75
CA HIS A 135 7.70 5.00 -7.67
C HIS A 135 6.81 4.59 -6.50
N ILE A 136 6.67 5.49 -5.53
CA ILE A 136 5.86 5.28 -4.33
C ILE A 136 4.56 6.04 -4.47
N PHE A 137 3.46 5.30 -4.48
CA PHE A 137 2.12 5.86 -4.44
C PHE A 137 1.53 5.65 -3.06
N THR A 138 0.79 6.66 -2.58
CA THR A 138 0.10 6.58 -1.30
C THR A 138 -1.29 7.14 -1.47
N ASP A 139 -2.25 6.51 -0.80
CA ASP A 139 -3.62 6.99 -0.78
C ASP A 139 -4.31 6.74 0.55
N ALA A 140 -5.33 7.54 0.83
CA ALA A 140 -6.10 7.45 2.05
C ALA A 140 -7.58 7.80 1.82
N SER A 141 -8.43 7.01 2.46
CA SER A 141 -9.88 7.21 2.52
C SER A 141 -10.32 7.25 3.98
N ALA A 142 -11.61 7.49 4.23
CA ALA A 142 -12.20 7.38 5.56
C ALA A 142 -12.09 5.96 6.16
N TYR A 143 -11.83 4.94 5.34
CA TYR A 143 -11.85 3.54 5.73
C TYR A 143 -10.46 2.92 5.88
N ALA A 144 -9.51 3.33 5.05
CA ALA A 144 -8.16 2.77 5.03
C ALA A 144 -7.17 3.73 4.36
N TYR A 145 -5.89 3.52 4.65
CA TYR A 145 -4.78 4.18 3.98
C TYR A 145 -3.75 3.12 3.55
N ALA A 146 -3.10 3.37 2.42
CA ALA A 146 -2.22 2.40 1.79
C ALA A 146 -1.05 3.09 1.08
N ALA A 147 0.00 2.30 0.84
CA ALA A 147 1.13 2.66 0.02
C ALA A 147 1.51 1.48 -0.88
N CYS A 148 1.96 1.76 -2.09
CA CYS A 148 2.52 0.77 -3.00
C CYS A 148 3.79 1.31 -3.67
N ALA A 149 4.76 0.42 -3.85
CA ALA A 149 6.02 0.66 -4.49
C ALA A 149 6.07 -0.08 -5.84
N PHE A 150 6.29 0.67 -6.91
CA PHE A 150 6.47 0.12 -8.24
C PHE A 150 7.90 0.32 -8.69
N LEU A 151 8.46 -0.72 -9.31
CA LEU A 151 9.69 -0.63 -10.08
C LEU A 151 9.32 -0.23 -11.50
N ARG A 152 9.92 0.86 -12.00
CA ARG A 152 9.87 1.25 -13.40
C ARG A 152 11.27 1.06 -13.99
N CYS A 153 11.37 0.17 -14.97
CA CYS A 153 12.59 -0.03 -15.75
C CYS A 153 12.36 0.41 -17.18
N GLU A 154 13.38 1.03 -17.79
CA GLU A 154 13.35 1.46 -19.18
C GLU A 154 14.56 0.88 -19.92
N PHE A 155 14.31 0.19 -21.03
CA PHE A 155 15.35 -0.41 -21.84
C PHE A 155 14.98 -0.32 -23.32
N LYS A 156 15.87 0.26 -24.14
CA LYS A 156 15.65 0.45 -25.59
C LYS A 156 14.30 1.08 -25.92
N GLY A 157 13.85 2.06 -25.11
CA GLY A 157 12.56 2.74 -25.26
C GLY A 157 11.34 1.95 -24.79
N GLN A 158 11.50 0.72 -24.29
CA GLN A 158 10.42 -0.04 -23.67
C GLN A 158 10.39 0.20 -22.17
N VAL A 159 9.21 0.57 -21.67
CA VAL A 159 8.97 0.79 -20.24
C VAL A 159 8.24 -0.41 -19.66
N THR A 160 8.79 -0.98 -18.61
CA THR A 160 8.14 -2.04 -17.82
C THR A 160 7.90 -1.54 -16.40
N VAL A 161 6.72 -1.84 -15.87
CA VAL A 161 6.31 -1.44 -14.51
C VAL A 161 5.86 -2.67 -13.75
N LYS A 162 6.46 -2.92 -12.59
CA LYS A 162 6.16 -4.07 -11.75
C LYS A 162 5.91 -3.64 -10.31
N LEU A 163 4.88 -4.22 -9.67
CA LEU A 163 4.64 -4.02 -8.25
C LEU A 163 5.73 -4.73 -7.45
N MET A 164 6.46 -3.99 -6.61
CA MET A 164 7.47 -4.56 -5.71
C MET A 164 6.87 -4.96 -4.37
N ALA A 165 6.04 -4.07 -3.81
CA ALA A 165 5.40 -4.27 -2.51
C ALA A 165 4.25 -3.28 -2.33
N ALA A 166 3.28 -3.66 -1.52
CA ALA A 166 2.19 -2.82 -1.07
C ALA A 166 1.92 -3.04 0.42
N LYS A 167 1.46 -2.00 1.10
CA LYS A 167 0.99 -2.09 2.48
C LYS A 167 -0.30 -1.30 2.62
N ALA A 168 -1.27 -1.91 3.30
CA ALA A 168 -2.53 -1.27 3.65
C ALA A 168 -2.79 -1.39 5.16
N ARG A 169 -3.45 -0.38 5.70
CA ARG A 169 -3.90 -0.31 7.09
C ARG A 169 -5.31 0.25 7.13
N LEU A 170 -6.14 -0.31 8.00
CA LEU A 170 -7.47 0.26 8.25
C LEU A 170 -7.31 1.60 8.96
N ALA A 171 -8.22 2.53 8.66
CA ALA A 171 -8.32 3.76 9.42
C ALA A 171 -8.61 3.44 10.89
N PRO A 172 -8.06 4.20 11.85
CA PRO A 172 -8.32 3.99 13.26
C PRO A 172 -9.83 4.01 13.57
N MET A 173 -10.27 3.20 14.53
CA MET A 173 -11.68 3.19 14.96
C MET A 173 -12.13 4.55 15.51
N LYS A 174 -11.21 5.33 16.09
CA LYS A 174 -11.45 6.73 16.45
C LYS A 174 -11.41 7.58 15.18
N LYS A 175 -12.46 8.38 14.98
CA LYS A 175 -12.59 9.28 13.82
C LYS A 175 -11.30 10.08 13.61
N SER A 176 -10.69 9.89 12.45
CA SER A 176 -9.51 10.62 12.00
C SER A 176 -9.89 11.46 10.78
N THR A 177 -9.39 12.68 10.71
CA THR A 177 -9.61 13.56 9.56
C THR A 177 -8.87 13.02 8.34
N ILE A 178 -9.40 13.22 7.13
CA ILE A 178 -8.74 12.81 5.88
C ILE A 178 -7.28 13.31 5.79
N PRO A 179 -6.93 14.58 6.09
CA PRO A 179 -5.54 15.03 6.06
C PRO A 179 -4.58 14.25 6.99
N ARG A 180 -5.08 13.80 8.15
CA ARG A 180 -4.30 12.95 9.06
C ARG A 180 -4.09 11.56 8.48
N LEU A 181 -5.10 10.98 7.85
CA LEU A 181 -4.99 9.68 7.18
C LEU A 181 -4.05 9.76 5.98
N GLU A 182 -4.06 10.87 5.24
CA GLU A 182 -3.11 11.15 4.17
C GLU A 182 -1.66 11.20 4.68
N LEU A 183 -1.42 11.86 5.81
CA LEU A 183 -0.12 11.89 6.46
C LEU A 183 0.33 10.51 6.95
N LEU A 184 -0.59 9.69 7.47
CA LEU A 184 -0.31 8.30 7.83
C LEU A 184 0.00 7.44 6.58
N GLY A 185 -0.70 7.64 5.48
CA GLY A 185 -0.44 7.02 4.17
C GLY A 185 0.96 7.35 3.66
N ALA A 186 1.36 8.62 3.70
CA ALA A 186 2.70 9.04 3.34
C ALA A 186 3.78 8.50 4.27
N THR A 187 3.53 8.46 5.58
CA THR A 187 4.45 7.83 6.54
C THR A 187 4.65 6.35 6.22
N LEU A 188 3.56 5.66 5.85
CA LEU A 188 3.62 4.27 5.39
C LEU A 188 4.42 4.15 4.08
N GLY A 189 4.23 5.07 3.14
CA GLY A 189 4.98 5.12 1.88
C GLY A 189 6.47 5.41 2.07
N ALA A 190 6.84 6.34 2.94
CA ALA A 190 8.24 6.65 3.25
C ALA A 190 8.96 5.45 3.86
N ARG A 191 8.32 4.75 4.81
CA ARG A 191 8.85 3.50 5.39
C ARG A 191 8.96 2.38 4.36
N LEU A 192 7.99 2.31 3.44
CA LEU A 192 8.03 1.33 2.35
C LEU A 192 9.21 1.63 1.41
N ALA A 193 9.43 2.89 1.07
CA ALA A 193 10.56 3.35 0.27
C ALA A 193 11.90 2.98 0.93
N GLU A 194 12.07 3.29 2.21
CA GLU A 194 13.28 2.95 2.99
C GLU A 194 13.52 1.43 3.02
N THR A 195 12.46 0.63 3.17
CA THR A 195 12.56 -0.83 3.12
C THR A 195 13.02 -1.30 1.74
N VAL A 196 12.44 -0.75 0.66
CA VAL A 196 12.81 -1.11 -0.71
C VAL A 196 14.25 -0.73 -1.02
N ASP A 197 14.66 0.49 -0.67
CA ASP A 197 16.02 0.99 -0.89
C ASP A 197 17.06 0.13 -0.16
N SER A 198 16.79 -0.23 1.10
CA SER A 198 17.63 -1.15 1.87
C SER A 198 17.77 -2.54 1.23
N ILE A 199 16.74 -3.03 0.53
CA ILE A 199 16.76 -4.34 -0.14
C ILE A 199 17.55 -4.26 -1.46
N LEU A 200 17.37 -3.17 -2.22
CA LEU A 200 18.02 -3.01 -3.53
C LEU A 200 19.52 -2.77 -3.44
N ARG A 201 20.02 -2.27 -2.29
CA ARG A 201 21.46 -2.05 -2.02
C ARG A 201 22.18 -1.24 -3.11
N THR A 202 21.42 -0.45 -3.87
CA THR A 202 21.86 0.36 -5.00
C THR A 202 21.13 1.69 -4.94
N THR A 203 21.81 2.78 -5.29
CA THR A 203 21.21 4.12 -5.32
C THR A 203 20.08 4.15 -6.34
N SER A 204 18.84 4.07 -5.87
CA SER A 204 17.65 4.14 -6.71
C SER A 204 17.06 5.54 -6.66
N LYS A 205 16.68 6.10 -7.82
CA LYS A 205 15.89 7.33 -7.82
C LYS A 205 14.47 6.99 -7.39
N THR A 206 14.11 7.41 -6.17
CA THR A 206 12.77 7.21 -5.62
C THR A 206 11.91 8.44 -5.84
N TYR A 207 10.74 8.23 -6.45
CA TYR A 207 9.77 9.27 -6.74
C TYR A 207 8.50 9.09 -5.92
N PHE A 208 7.96 10.22 -5.46
CA PHE A 208 6.66 10.32 -4.82
C PHE A 208 5.77 11.25 -5.64
N CYS A 209 4.45 11.10 -5.51
CA CYS A 209 3.50 11.98 -6.20
C CYS A 209 3.62 13.44 -5.71
N TYR A 210 4.07 14.35 -6.59
CA TYR A 210 4.25 15.77 -6.29
C TYR A 210 2.99 16.42 -5.70
N ARG A 211 1.83 16.21 -6.36
CA ARG A 211 0.54 16.75 -5.92
C ARG A 211 0.17 16.30 -4.50
N LYS A 212 0.56 15.07 -4.13
CA LYS A 212 0.30 14.52 -2.79
C LYS A 212 1.14 15.22 -1.74
N ILE A 213 2.46 15.32 -1.98
CA ILE A 213 3.40 16.03 -1.11
C ILE A 213 2.94 17.48 -0.93
N LEU A 214 2.59 18.15 -2.02
CA LEU A 214 2.15 19.54 -1.99
C LEU A 214 0.92 19.75 -1.09
N ARG A 215 -0.13 18.94 -1.26
CA ARG A 215 -1.35 19.00 -0.44
C ARG A 215 -1.06 18.72 1.03
N MET A 216 -0.20 17.74 1.30
CA MET A 216 0.18 17.39 2.66
C MET A 216 0.94 18.52 3.35
N THR A 217 1.93 19.10 2.67
CA THR A 217 2.66 20.26 3.17
C THR A 217 1.71 21.42 3.46
N ALA A 218 0.73 21.67 2.59
CA ALA A 218 -0.29 22.69 2.82
C ALA A 218 -1.11 22.41 4.10
N TYR A 219 -1.55 21.17 4.32
CA TYR A 219 -2.27 20.80 5.55
C TYR A 219 -1.39 20.90 6.80
N VAL A 220 -0.10 20.56 6.72
CA VAL A 220 0.86 20.72 7.83
C VAL A 220 1.06 22.19 8.16
N LEU A 221 1.25 23.05 7.15
CA LEU A 221 1.37 24.49 7.33
C LEU A 221 0.10 25.10 7.91
N ARG A 222 -1.08 24.64 7.47
CA ARG A 222 -2.37 25.02 8.06
C ARG A 222 -2.46 24.62 9.53
N PHE A 223 -2.07 23.40 9.88
CA PHE A 223 -2.04 22.95 11.26
C PHE A 223 -1.15 23.87 12.11
N CYS A 224 0.08 24.13 11.65
CA CYS A 224 1.02 25.06 12.29
C CYS A 224 0.44 26.48 12.42
N ASN A 225 -0.36 26.94 11.46
CA ASN A 225 -1.08 28.20 11.57
C ASN A 225 -2.16 28.11 12.67
N ASN A 226 -3.00 27.09 12.64
CA ASN A 226 -4.16 26.96 13.52
C ASN A 226 -3.78 26.74 15.00
N ILE A 227 -2.58 26.25 15.31
CA ILE A 227 -2.10 26.16 16.71
C ILE A 227 -1.64 27.50 17.29
N LYS A 228 -1.31 28.50 16.45
CA LYS A 228 -0.89 29.83 16.94
C LYS A 228 -2.07 30.55 17.59
N ARG A 229 -1.85 31.24 18.72
CA ARG A 229 -2.94 31.90 19.48
C ARG A 229 -3.65 33.00 18.68
N ASN A 230 -2.90 33.86 18.00
CA ASN A 230 -3.43 35.07 17.34
C ASN A 230 -3.58 34.93 15.81
N SER A 231 -3.61 33.71 15.29
CA SER A 231 -3.82 33.47 13.85
C SER A 231 -5.29 33.22 13.52
N PRO A 232 -5.77 33.64 12.34
CA PRO A 232 -7.07 33.24 11.86
C PRO A 232 -7.10 31.72 11.69
N LYS A 233 -8.17 31.08 12.21
CA LYS A 233 -8.33 29.63 12.11
C LYS A 233 -8.87 29.29 10.74
N LEU A 234 -8.07 28.56 9.97
CA LEU A 234 -8.43 28.11 8.64
C LEU A 234 -9.17 26.79 8.74
N VAL A 235 -10.37 26.74 8.18
CA VAL A 235 -11.27 25.60 8.14
C VAL A 235 -11.68 25.33 6.68
N ASN A 236 -12.26 24.14 6.40
CA ASN A 236 -12.71 23.69 5.07
C ASN A 236 -11.59 23.20 4.14
N SER A 237 -11.82 23.24 2.82
CA SER A 237 -10.86 22.81 1.79
C SER A 237 -9.63 23.71 1.72
N LEU A 238 -8.52 23.21 1.15
CA LEU A 238 -7.32 24.02 0.91
C LEU A 238 -7.61 25.14 -0.10
N SER A 239 -7.22 26.36 0.25
CA SER A 239 -7.23 27.50 -0.68
C SER A 239 -6.03 27.45 -1.63
N CYS A 240 -6.11 28.18 -2.75
CA CYS A 240 -5.01 28.34 -3.69
C CYS A 240 -3.76 28.93 -3.02
N GLU A 241 -3.94 29.91 -2.13
CA GLU A 241 -2.86 30.56 -1.38
C GLU A 241 -2.10 29.58 -0.48
N GLU A 242 -2.81 28.66 0.18
CA GLU A 242 -2.19 27.63 1.00
C GLU A 242 -1.39 26.63 0.18
N ILE A 243 -1.88 26.29 -1.01
CA ILE A 243 -1.17 25.41 -1.94
C ILE A 243 0.09 26.10 -2.45
N GLN A 244 0.00 27.36 -2.88
CA GLN A 244 1.16 28.13 -3.35
C GLN A 244 2.21 28.30 -2.25
N LYS A 245 1.79 28.60 -1.02
CA LYS A 245 2.70 28.70 0.12
C LYS A 245 3.40 27.36 0.42
N ALA A 246 2.69 26.24 0.26
CA ALA A 246 3.27 24.92 0.41
C ALA A 246 4.31 24.61 -0.67
N GLU A 247 4.03 24.98 -1.92
CA GLU A 247 4.95 24.86 -3.05
C GLU A 247 6.23 25.68 -2.81
N GLU A 248 6.09 26.96 -2.46
CA GLU A 248 7.23 27.82 -2.11
C GLU A 248 8.05 27.25 -0.95
N THR A 249 7.39 26.65 0.04
CA THR A 249 8.08 26.02 1.17
C THR A 249 8.88 24.80 0.73
N LEU A 250 8.30 23.94 -0.11
CA LEU A 250 8.99 22.76 -0.66
C LEU A 250 10.19 23.17 -1.51
N ILE A 251 10.03 24.17 -2.37
CA ILE A 251 11.13 24.72 -3.18
C ILE A 251 12.27 25.21 -2.28
N LYS A 252 11.96 25.96 -1.22
CA LYS A 252 12.97 26.44 -0.26
C LYS A 252 13.70 25.29 0.45
N ILE A 253 12.99 24.23 0.83
CA ILE A 253 13.59 23.03 1.42
C ILE A 253 14.52 22.33 0.41
N MET A 254 14.07 22.15 -0.82
CA MET A 254 14.91 21.54 -1.87
C MET A 254 16.17 22.36 -2.13
N GLN A 255 16.05 23.69 -2.15
CA GLN A 255 17.18 24.60 -2.33
C GLN A 255 18.14 24.62 -1.12
N SER A 256 17.66 24.40 0.10
CA SER A 256 18.52 24.33 1.28
C SER A 256 19.41 23.09 1.30
N GLU A 257 19.04 22.04 0.56
CA GLU A 257 19.83 20.83 0.37
C GLU A 257 20.82 20.95 -0.81
N TRP A 258 20.75 22.01 -1.62
CA TRP A 258 21.68 22.18 -2.74
C TRP A 258 23.10 22.54 -2.27
N PRO A 259 24.14 21.99 -2.94
CA PRO A 259 25.52 22.43 -2.79
C PRO A 259 25.66 23.95 -2.96
N SER A 260 26.57 24.56 -2.21
CA SER A 260 26.80 26.02 -2.19
C SER A 260 27.04 26.61 -3.58
N GLU A 261 27.76 25.89 -4.44
CA GLU A 261 28.09 26.28 -5.83
C GLU A 261 26.84 26.46 -6.71
N ILE A 262 25.85 25.59 -6.56
CA ILE A 262 24.57 25.69 -7.29
C ILE A 262 23.73 26.81 -6.70
N ARG A 263 23.76 26.98 -5.37
CA ARG A 263 22.99 28.01 -4.66
C ARG A 263 23.41 29.42 -5.09
N GLU A 264 24.68 29.66 -5.39
CA GLU A 264 25.16 30.95 -5.89
C GLU A 264 24.69 31.26 -7.31
N LYS A 265 24.63 30.25 -8.19
CA LYS A 265 24.22 30.42 -9.59
C LYS A 265 22.75 30.84 -9.76
N TYR A 266 21.90 30.55 -8.77
CA TYR A 266 20.46 30.84 -8.81
C TYR A 266 20.02 31.94 -7.83
N LYS A 267 20.96 32.66 -7.18
CA LYS A 267 20.64 33.83 -6.34
C LYS A 267 19.89 34.93 -7.12
N ASP A 268 20.19 35.09 -8.41
CA ASP A 268 19.65 36.19 -9.24
C ASP A 268 18.39 35.81 -10.04
N THR A 269 18.09 34.52 -10.22
CA THR A 269 17.03 34.07 -11.15
C THR A 269 15.63 34.01 -10.50
N ILE A 270 15.50 34.27 -9.20
CA ILE A 270 14.25 34.03 -8.47
C ILE A 270 13.74 35.34 -7.84
N GLN A 271 13.40 36.31 -8.69
CA GLN A 271 12.40 37.31 -8.34
C GLN A 271 11.00 36.70 -8.57
N PHE A 272 10.48 35.95 -7.59
CA PHE A 272 9.03 35.74 -7.55
C PHE A 272 8.37 37.12 -7.46
N THR A 273 7.59 37.45 -8.48
CA THR A 273 6.93 38.74 -8.71
C THR A 273 6.21 39.27 -7.47
N ARG A 274 6.91 40.08 -6.67
CA ARG A 274 6.31 41.14 -5.85
C ARG A 274 6.19 42.39 -6.70
N LYS A 275 5.29 42.41 -7.68
CA LYS A 275 4.69 43.68 -8.10
C LYS A 275 3.37 43.82 -7.36
N ARG A 276 3.43 44.53 -6.22
CA ARG A 276 2.25 45.23 -5.70
C ARG A 276 1.84 46.22 -6.79
N ALA A 277 0.67 46.02 -7.39
CA ALA A 277 0.02 47.07 -8.14
C ALA A 277 -0.48 48.11 -7.13
N SER A 278 -0.22 49.36 -7.47
CA SER A 278 -0.68 50.59 -6.83
C SER A 278 -2.20 50.69 -6.83
#